data_AF-A0A8X6M679-F1
#
_entry.id   AF-A0A8X6M679-F1
#
_cell.length_a   1.000
_cell.length_b   1.000
_cell.length_c   1.000
_cell.angle_alpha   90.00
_cell.angle_beta   90.00
_cell.angle_gamma   90.00
#
_symmetry.space_group_name_H-M   'P 1'
#
loop_
_entity.id
_entity.type
_entity.pdbx_description
1 polymer ?
#
loop_
_entity_poly.entity_id
_entity_poly.type
_entity_poly.pdbx_seq_one_letter_code
_entity_poly.pdbx_strand_id
1 'polypeptide(L)'
;MSDPPIQAPPKIKPIMMKITKNYNLTLQDINRKFPSTTNKVTGDWIKIQCSTSDDHREITTSLVQKKVEHWVIDPVASRPIKVVIKGLPTSTPVEDIEEDLKNQGVAVQKVVQLRKFQTQTPLPIFMVEVNRAENATDIHEVQANVSYANICVGENNQQTAPRGITQTHNQESPRSITQNEGEEPSTPKPKINFGSFATYITELQNITTKFPEIFQALEDMGKTTNDVDKLHIFLTGVACSFGKAQK
;
A
#
# COMPACT_ATOMS: atom_id res chain seq x y z
N MET A 1 -43.64 -28.37 0.58
CA MET A 1 -42.80 -27.46 -0.22
C MET A 1 -42.30 -26.41 0.73
N SER A 2 -41.05 -26.55 1.17
CA SER A 2 -40.42 -25.62 2.10
C SER A 2 -39.77 -24.53 1.26
N ASP A 3 -40.11 -23.27 1.49
CA ASP A 3 -39.50 -22.15 0.76
C ASP A 3 -37.97 -22.17 0.90
N PRO A 4 -37.22 -21.86 -0.17
CA PRO A 4 -35.76 -21.80 -0.08
C PRO A 4 -35.35 -20.71 0.93
N PRO A 5 -34.23 -20.89 1.64
CA PRO A 5 -33.80 -19.92 2.65
C PRO A 5 -33.58 -18.56 1.99
N ILE A 6 -34.24 -17.52 2.52
CA ILE A 6 -34.04 -16.13 2.08
C ILE A 6 -32.57 -15.79 2.34
N GLN A 7 -31.75 -15.83 1.30
CA GLN A 7 -30.36 -15.39 1.38
C GLN A 7 -30.36 -13.91 1.75
N ALA A 8 -29.70 -13.56 2.85
CA ALA A 8 -29.54 -12.16 3.25
C ALA A 8 -28.89 -11.36 2.09
N PRO A 9 -29.35 -10.12 1.83
CA PRO A 9 -28.85 -9.34 0.71
C PRO A 9 -27.31 -9.19 0.79
N PRO A 10 -26.60 -9.24 -0.35
CA PRO A 10 -25.15 -9.18 -0.39
C PRO A 10 -24.65 -7.92 0.33
N LYS A 11 -23.80 -8.11 1.34
CA LYS A 11 -23.24 -6.99 2.11
C LYS A 11 -22.31 -6.17 1.23
N ILE A 12 -22.70 -4.91 0.96
CA ILE A 12 -21.92 -3.97 0.14
C ILE A 12 -20.56 -3.73 0.80
N LYS A 13 -19.50 -3.85 0.01
CA LYS A 13 -18.14 -3.61 0.47
C LYS A 13 -17.90 -2.10 0.65
N PRO A 14 -17.03 -1.70 1.57
CA PRO A 14 -16.71 -0.30 1.76
C PRO A 14 -15.79 0.22 0.66
N ILE A 15 -15.87 1.52 0.42
CA ILE A 15 -14.94 2.29 -0.40
C ILE A 15 -13.85 2.85 0.52
N MET A 16 -12.59 2.69 0.15
CA MET A 16 -11.45 3.19 0.91
C MET A 16 -10.87 4.42 0.20
N MET A 17 -11.14 5.60 0.73
CA MET A 17 -10.67 6.88 0.20
C MET A 17 -9.42 7.34 0.94
N LYS A 18 -8.37 7.79 0.25
CA LYS A 18 -7.16 8.28 0.91
C LYS A 18 -7.38 9.63 1.58
N ILE A 19 -6.80 9.81 2.76
CA ILE A 19 -6.78 11.10 3.44
C ILE A 19 -5.82 12.03 2.69
N THR A 20 -6.36 13.11 2.12
CA THR A 20 -5.62 14.18 1.44
C THR A 20 -5.94 15.52 2.11
N LYS A 21 -5.22 16.61 1.78
CA LYS A 21 -5.46 17.93 2.41
C LYS A 21 -6.93 18.40 2.33
N ASN A 22 -7.64 18.04 1.25
CA ASN A 22 -9.02 18.44 0.99
C ASN A 22 -10.05 17.32 1.22
N TYR A 23 -9.71 16.31 2.05
CA TYR A 23 -10.60 15.18 2.30
C TYR A 23 -11.96 15.62 2.86
N ASN A 24 -11.98 16.65 3.71
CA ASN A 24 -13.21 17.18 4.32
C ASN A 24 -14.22 17.65 3.28
N LEU A 25 -13.78 18.42 2.28
CA LEU A 25 -14.65 18.90 1.20
C LEU A 25 -15.22 17.74 0.38
N THR A 26 -14.38 16.74 0.12
CA THR A 26 -14.80 15.53 -0.61
C THR A 26 -15.85 14.75 0.17
N LEU A 27 -15.66 14.57 1.48
CA LEU A 27 -16.64 13.91 2.34
C LEU A 27 -17.94 14.70 2.49
N GLN A 28 -17.87 16.03 2.61
CA GLN A 28 -19.06 16.88 2.67
C GLN A 28 -19.89 16.74 1.40
N ASP A 29 -19.24 16.74 0.23
CA ASP A 29 -19.92 16.52 -1.04
C ASP A 29 -20.58 15.13 -1.13
N ILE A 30 -19.89 14.09 -0.64
CA ILE A 30 -20.43 12.73 -0.60
C ILE A 30 -21.63 12.67 0.34
N ASN A 31 -21.51 13.13 1.58
CA ASN A 31 -22.61 13.11 2.55
C ASN A 31 -23.83 13.94 2.10
N ARG A 32 -23.61 15.03 1.36
CA ARG A 32 -24.70 15.85 0.81
C ARG A 32 -25.49 15.13 -0.29
N LYS A 33 -24.80 14.38 -1.15
CA LYS A 33 -25.44 13.61 -2.24
C LYS A 33 -25.98 12.27 -1.75
N PHE A 34 -25.31 11.65 -0.79
CA PHE A 34 -25.54 10.31 -0.28
C PHE A 34 -25.61 10.36 1.26
N PRO A 35 -26.73 10.82 1.85
CA PRO A 35 -26.85 10.99 3.30
C PRO A 35 -26.80 9.67 4.08
N SER A 36 -27.07 8.55 3.40
CA SER A 36 -27.07 7.20 3.96
C SER A 36 -25.66 6.59 4.14
N THR A 37 -24.59 7.38 3.94
CA THR A 37 -23.21 6.88 4.08
C THR A 37 -22.66 7.04 5.48
N THR A 38 -21.95 6.02 5.97
CA THR A 38 -21.19 6.09 7.23
C THR A 38 -19.69 6.13 6.95
N ASN A 39 -18.98 7.08 7.57
CA ASN A 39 -17.55 7.28 7.35
C ASN A 39 -16.75 6.94 8.61
N LYS A 40 -15.69 6.14 8.47
CA LYS A 40 -14.77 5.80 9.57
C LYS A 40 -13.31 5.96 9.14
N VAL A 41 -12.52 6.68 9.91
CA VAL A 41 -11.07 6.80 9.68
C VAL A 41 -10.37 5.49 10.05
N THR A 42 -9.42 5.05 9.23
CA THR A 42 -8.61 3.83 9.42
C THR A 42 -7.22 4.06 8.82
N GLY A 43 -6.26 4.42 9.67
CA GLY A 43 -4.91 4.81 9.22
C GLY A 43 -4.97 6.03 8.29
N ASP A 44 -4.28 5.94 7.16
CA ASP A 44 -4.26 6.99 6.12
C ASP A 44 -5.51 6.99 5.21
N TRP A 45 -6.53 6.21 5.57
CA TRP A 45 -7.72 5.99 4.75
C TRP A 45 -9.00 6.32 5.50
N ILE A 46 -10.03 6.68 4.76
CA ILE A 46 -11.40 6.86 5.22
C ILE A 46 -12.24 5.77 4.56
N LYS A 47 -12.81 4.92 5.40
CA LYS A 47 -13.74 3.87 5.04
C LYS A 47 -15.13 4.47 4.90
N ILE A 48 -15.66 4.50 3.70
CA ILE A 48 -17.01 4.95 3.37
C ILE A 48 -17.88 3.71 3.19
N GLN A 49 -18.91 3.57 4.04
CA GLN A 49 -19.90 2.49 3.96
C GLN A 49 -21.20 3.05 3.40
N CYS A 50 -21.74 2.38 2.39
CA CYS A 50 -22.97 2.78 1.71
C CYS A 50 -24.04 1.71 1.91
N SER A 51 -25.30 2.12 1.89
CA SER A 51 -26.44 1.22 2.09
C SER A 51 -26.96 0.60 0.80
N THR A 52 -26.68 1.21 -0.36
CA THR A 52 -27.13 0.72 -1.68
C THR A 52 -25.95 0.53 -2.65
N SER A 53 -26.14 -0.37 -3.63
CA SER A 53 -25.14 -0.65 -4.66
C SER A 53 -25.00 0.53 -5.64
N ASP A 54 -26.09 1.24 -5.92
CA ASP A 54 -26.08 2.41 -6.79
C ASP A 54 -25.29 3.56 -6.15
N ASP A 55 -25.50 3.87 -4.86
CA ASP A 55 -24.70 4.85 -4.13
C ASP A 55 -23.22 4.49 -4.19
N HIS A 56 -22.88 3.21 -4.00
CA HIS A 56 -21.50 2.74 -4.07
C HIS A 56 -20.87 3.02 -5.44
N ARG A 57 -21.59 2.74 -6.54
CA ARG A 57 -21.12 2.98 -7.91
C ARG A 57 -20.96 4.47 -8.18
N GLU A 58 -21.92 5.29 -7.78
CA GLU A 58 -21.88 6.74 -8.01
C GLU A 58 -20.80 7.44 -7.17
N ILE A 59 -20.61 7.05 -5.91
CA ILE A 59 -19.53 7.56 -5.07
C ILE A 59 -18.17 7.20 -5.67
N THR A 60 -17.99 5.96 -6.11
CA THR A 60 -16.75 5.52 -6.78
C THR A 60 -16.49 6.35 -8.04
N THR A 61 -17.51 6.53 -8.88
CA THR A 61 -17.41 7.34 -10.11
C THR A 61 -17.06 8.81 -9.82
N SER A 62 -17.68 9.40 -8.79
CA SER A 62 -17.38 10.75 -8.32
C SER A 62 -15.93 10.89 -7.83
N LEU A 63 -15.42 9.90 -7.10
CA LEU A 63 -14.02 9.88 -6.65
C LEU A 63 -13.03 9.77 -7.81
N VAL A 64 -13.34 8.94 -8.83
CA VAL A 64 -12.56 8.86 -10.08
C VAL A 64 -12.55 10.22 -10.79
N GLN A 65 -13.72 10.84 -10.97
CA GLN A 65 -13.85 12.14 -11.66
C GLN A 65 -13.07 13.25 -10.94
N LYS A 66 -13.09 13.25 -9.60
CA LYS A 66 -12.34 14.20 -8.77
C LYS A 66 -10.84 13.86 -8.64
N LYS A 67 -10.37 12.77 -9.26
CA LYS A 67 -8.99 12.25 -9.17
C LYS A 67 -8.53 12.05 -7.71
N VAL A 68 -9.43 11.60 -6.86
CA VAL A 68 -9.12 11.26 -5.47
C VAL A 68 -8.64 9.82 -5.42
N GLU A 69 -7.49 9.59 -4.80
CA GLU A 69 -6.95 8.23 -4.62
C GLU A 69 -7.90 7.41 -3.75
N HIS A 70 -8.41 6.32 -4.31
CA HIS A 70 -9.31 5.41 -3.62
C HIS A 70 -9.12 3.99 -4.14
N TRP A 71 -9.59 3.02 -3.37
CA TRP A 71 -9.71 1.64 -3.81
C TRP A 71 -10.96 1.01 -3.20
N VAL A 72 -11.48 0.01 -3.90
CA VAL A 72 -12.63 -0.78 -3.45
C VAL A 72 -12.14 -2.18 -3.10
N ILE A 73 -12.69 -2.75 -2.05
CA ILE A 73 -12.41 -4.13 -1.66
C ILE A 73 -13.13 -5.07 -2.61
N ASP A 74 -12.39 -5.93 -3.29
CA ASP A 74 -12.97 -6.92 -4.19
C ASP A 74 -13.84 -7.95 -3.42
N PRO A 75 -14.95 -8.42 -4.02
CA PRO A 75 -15.71 -9.55 -3.52
C PRO A 75 -14.81 -10.76 -3.26
N VAL A 76 -15.12 -11.56 -2.22
CA VAL A 76 -14.30 -12.75 -1.89
C VAL A 76 -14.29 -13.76 -3.04
N ALA A 77 -15.39 -13.85 -3.80
CA ALA A 77 -15.52 -14.74 -4.95
C ALA A 77 -14.57 -14.38 -6.10
N SER A 78 -14.26 -13.08 -6.29
CA SER A 78 -13.38 -12.63 -7.37
C SER A 78 -11.90 -12.58 -6.97
N ARG A 79 -11.56 -12.90 -5.72
CA ARG A 79 -10.18 -12.88 -5.26
C ARG A 79 -9.44 -14.13 -5.71
N PRO A 80 -8.20 -14.00 -6.21
CA PRO A 80 -7.37 -15.16 -6.52
C PRO A 80 -7.01 -15.91 -5.24
N ILE A 81 -6.93 -17.23 -5.35
CA ILE A 81 -6.52 -18.15 -4.28
C ILE A 81 -4.99 -18.26 -4.31
N LYS A 82 -4.36 -18.23 -3.13
CA LYS A 82 -2.91 -18.41 -2.99
C LYS A 82 -2.60 -19.83 -2.55
N VAL A 83 -1.88 -20.55 -3.39
CA VAL A 83 -1.41 -21.92 -3.11
C VAL A 83 0.09 -21.91 -2.91
N VAL A 84 0.58 -22.65 -1.91
CA VAL A 84 2.02 -22.81 -1.66
C VAL A 84 2.44 -24.22 -2.02
N ILE A 85 3.37 -24.34 -2.97
CA ILE A 85 3.98 -25.59 -3.41
C ILE A 85 5.35 -25.70 -2.74
N LYS A 86 5.61 -26.82 -2.04
CA LYS A 86 6.91 -27.13 -1.41
C LYS A 86 7.45 -28.46 -1.93
N GLY A 87 8.77 -28.63 -1.88
CA GLY A 87 9.41 -29.90 -2.26
C GLY A 87 9.98 -29.92 -3.68
N LEU A 88 9.81 -28.82 -4.44
CA LEU A 88 10.52 -28.62 -5.70
C LEU A 88 11.94 -28.07 -5.45
N PRO A 89 12.94 -28.46 -6.26
CA PRO A 89 14.25 -27.85 -6.23
C PRO A 89 14.21 -26.33 -6.44
N THR A 90 15.17 -25.61 -5.85
CA THR A 90 15.29 -24.16 -6.06
C THR A 90 15.71 -23.79 -7.49
N SER A 91 16.25 -24.74 -8.25
CA SER A 91 16.65 -24.58 -9.64
C SER A 91 15.50 -24.71 -10.64
N THR A 92 14.31 -25.16 -10.20
CA THR A 92 13.14 -25.28 -11.07
C THR A 92 12.69 -23.89 -11.51
N PRO A 93 12.62 -23.62 -12.84
CA PRO A 93 12.13 -22.35 -13.34
C PRO A 93 10.63 -22.19 -13.06
N VAL A 94 10.18 -20.94 -12.91
CA VAL A 94 8.77 -20.66 -12.57
C VAL A 94 7.85 -20.85 -13.77
N GLU A 95 8.41 -20.74 -14.97
CA GLU A 95 7.75 -20.90 -16.26
C GLU A 95 7.26 -22.33 -16.46
N ASP A 96 8.09 -23.34 -16.15
CA ASP A 96 7.72 -24.75 -16.24
C ASP A 96 6.53 -25.07 -15.31
N ILE A 97 6.54 -24.52 -14.09
CA ILE A 97 5.45 -24.69 -13.12
C ILE A 97 4.16 -24.04 -13.64
N GLU A 98 4.27 -22.86 -14.26
CA GLU A 98 3.13 -22.16 -14.83
C GLU A 98 2.54 -22.91 -16.04
N GLU A 99 3.38 -23.47 -16.91
CA GLU A 99 2.97 -24.27 -18.06
C GLU A 99 2.31 -25.58 -17.63
N ASP A 100 2.90 -26.31 -16.67
CA ASP A 100 2.34 -27.55 -16.14
C ASP A 100 0.94 -27.35 -15.55
N LEU A 101 0.75 -26.28 -14.77
CA LEU A 101 -0.55 -25.95 -14.20
C LEU A 101 -1.58 -25.54 -15.27
N LYS A 102 -1.16 -24.79 -16.30
CA LYS A 102 -2.04 -24.43 -17.43
C LYS A 102 -2.44 -25.66 -18.24
N ASN A 103 -1.52 -26.60 -18.47
CA ASN A 103 -1.79 -27.86 -19.16
C ASN A 103 -2.79 -28.74 -18.40
N GLN A 104 -2.88 -28.57 -17.07
CA GLN A 104 -3.88 -29.23 -16.22
C GLN A 104 -5.23 -28.51 -16.20
N GLY A 105 -5.40 -27.41 -16.96
CA GLY A 105 -6.64 -26.65 -17.00
C GLY A 105 -6.79 -25.61 -15.88
N VAL A 106 -5.74 -25.38 -15.09
CA VAL A 106 -5.76 -24.39 -14.00
C VAL A 106 -5.49 -22.99 -14.55
N ALA A 107 -6.39 -22.05 -14.26
CA ALA A 107 -6.23 -20.64 -14.63
C ALA A 107 -5.26 -19.92 -13.69
N VAL A 108 -3.95 -20.05 -13.95
CA VAL A 108 -2.88 -19.40 -13.18
C VAL A 108 -2.77 -17.92 -13.52
N GLN A 109 -2.73 -17.08 -12.49
CA GLN A 109 -2.48 -15.64 -12.60
C GLN A 109 -1.00 -15.30 -12.42
N LYS A 110 -0.33 -15.93 -11.45
CA LYS A 110 1.07 -15.63 -11.13
C LYS A 110 1.75 -16.78 -10.38
N VAL A 111 3.00 -17.07 -10.74
CA VAL A 111 3.89 -17.94 -9.97
C VAL A 111 5.07 -17.14 -9.44
N VAL A 112 5.43 -17.33 -8.17
CA VAL A 112 6.57 -16.66 -7.52
C VAL A 112 7.34 -17.63 -6.65
N GLN A 113 8.64 -17.77 -6.90
CA GLN A 113 9.55 -18.44 -5.96
C GLN A 113 9.79 -17.54 -4.75
N LEU A 114 9.54 -18.06 -3.54
CA LEU A 114 9.80 -17.32 -2.32
C LEU A 114 11.30 -17.25 -2.04
N ARG A 115 11.71 -16.18 -1.37
CA ARG A 115 13.11 -15.92 -0.99
C ARG A 115 13.21 -15.68 0.51
N LYS A 116 14.35 -16.00 1.11
CA LYS A 116 14.65 -15.60 2.49
C LYS A 116 14.65 -14.08 2.59
N PHE A 117 13.94 -13.53 3.57
CA PHE A 117 13.75 -12.09 3.69
C PHE A 117 15.08 -11.31 3.82
N GLN A 118 16.01 -11.81 4.65
CA GLN A 118 17.29 -11.13 4.87
C GLN A 118 18.28 -11.34 3.72
N THR A 119 18.49 -12.59 3.29
CA THR A 119 19.56 -12.95 2.35
C THR A 119 19.12 -12.95 0.88
N GLN A 120 17.82 -12.79 0.61
CA GLN A 120 17.22 -12.87 -0.74
C GLN A 120 17.50 -14.18 -1.50
N THR A 121 17.99 -15.20 -0.79
CA THR A 121 18.29 -16.52 -1.35
C THR A 121 16.98 -17.26 -1.66
N PRO A 122 16.87 -17.93 -2.82
CA PRO A 122 15.67 -18.67 -3.21
C PRO A 122 15.38 -19.81 -2.23
N LEU A 123 14.10 -20.02 -1.95
CA LEU A 123 13.59 -21.12 -1.16
C LEU A 123 12.94 -22.16 -2.07
N PRO A 124 12.94 -23.45 -1.68
CA PRO A 124 12.21 -24.51 -2.37
C PRO A 124 10.69 -24.42 -2.08
N ILE A 125 10.15 -23.20 -2.18
CA ILE A 125 8.79 -22.83 -1.87
C ILE A 125 8.32 -21.86 -2.95
N PHE A 126 7.25 -22.25 -3.64
CA PHE A 126 6.65 -21.49 -4.72
C PHE A 126 5.23 -21.09 -4.33
N MET A 127 4.88 -19.83 -4.54
CA MET A 127 3.55 -19.28 -4.31
C MET A 127 2.88 -19.09 -5.67
N VAL A 128 1.71 -19.70 -5.82
CA VAL A 128 0.89 -19.64 -7.03
C VAL A 128 -0.39 -18.89 -6.70
N GLU A 129 -0.71 -17.88 -7.50
CA GLU A 129 -1.99 -17.18 -7.49
C GLU A 129 -2.86 -17.74 -8.61
N VAL A 130 -4.02 -18.29 -8.24
CA VAL A 130 -4.95 -18.99 -9.14
C VAL A 130 -6.29 -18.26 -9.11
N ASN A 131 -6.92 -18.07 -10.26
CA ASN A 131 -8.27 -17.50 -10.31
C ASN A 131 -9.29 -18.51 -9.77
N ARG A 132 -10.24 -18.05 -8.96
CA ARG A 132 -11.32 -18.90 -8.46
C ARG A 132 -12.30 -19.17 -9.61
N ALA A 133 -12.39 -20.40 -10.09
CA ALA A 133 -13.45 -20.76 -11.06
C ALA A 133 -14.82 -20.86 -10.35
N GLU A 134 -15.91 -20.71 -11.11
CA GLU A 134 -17.29 -20.94 -10.60
C GLU A 134 -17.49 -22.41 -10.14
N ASN A 135 -16.67 -23.32 -10.66
CA ASN A 135 -16.62 -24.72 -10.28
C ASN A 135 -15.62 -24.87 -9.14
N ALA A 136 -16.10 -24.87 -7.90
CA ALA A 136 -15.30 -24.93 -6.68
C ALA A 136 -14.59 -26.31 -6.47
N THR A 137 -13.71 -26.71 -7.40
CA THR A 137 -12.88 -27.92 -7.34
C THR A 137 -11.36 -27.64 -7.37
N ASP A 138 -10.95 -26.38 -7.51
CA ASP A 138 -9.56 -26.02 -7.83
C ASP A 138 -8.53 -26.33 -6.73
N ILE A 139 -8.91 -26.28 -5.44
CA ILE A 139 -7.95 -26.47 -4.33
C ILE A 139 -7.54 -27.94 -4.21
N HIS A 140 -8.51 -28.86 -4.33
CA HIS A 140 -8.23 -30.29 -4.25
C HIS A 140 -7.55 -30.83 -5.52
N GLU A 141 -7.81 -30.23 -6.69
CA GLU A 141 -7.20 -30.62 -7.96
C GLU A 141 -5.74 -30.17 -8.06
N VAL A 142 -5.41 -28.97 -7.58
CA VAL A 142 -4.00 -28.54 -7.43
C VAL A 142 -3.29 -29.41 -6.38
N GLN A 143 -3.96 -29.78 -5.28
CA GLN A 143 -3.41 -30.60 -4.21
C GLN A 143 -3.19 -32.08 -4.60
N ALA A 144 -3.93 -32.60 -5.59
CA ALA A 144 -3.86 -33.99 -6.03
C ALA A 144 -2.76 -34.28 -7.07
N ASN A 145 -2.32 -33.28 -7.85
CA ASN A 145 -1.65 -33.55 -9.13
C ASN A 145 -0.21 -33.03 -9.29
N VAL A 146 0.39 -32.39 -8.28
CA VAL A 146 1.86 -32.22 -8.25
C VAL A 146 2.45 -33.44 -7.54
N SER A 147 2.64 -34.52 -8.30
CA SER A 147 2.97 -35.89 -7.84
C SER A 147 4.26 -36.03 -7.00
N TYR A 148 4.99 -34.93 -6.79
CA TYR A 148 6.27 -34.86 -6.09
C TYR A 148 6.35 -33.71 -5.05
N ALA A 149 5.28 -32.94 -4.81
CA ALA A 149 5.32 -31.75 -3.95
C ALA A 149 4.33 -31.80 -2.78
N ASN A 150 4.79 -31.41 -1.59
CA ASN A 150 3.94 -31.21 -0.42
C ASN A 150 3.26 -29.84 -0.54
N ILE A 151 1.95 -29.83 -0.81
CA ILE A 151 1.18 -28.59 -0.97
C ILE A 151 0.64 -28.16 0.40
N CYS A 152 0.90 -26.90 0.77
CA CYS A 152 0.31 -26.27 1.94
C CYS A 152 -0.64 -25.17 1.45
N VAL A 153 -1.94 -25.34 1.65
CA VAL A 153 -2.93 -24.32 1.28
C VAL A 153 -3.09 -23.35 2.45
N GLY A 154 -2.83 -22.07 2.18
CA GLY A 154 -3.10 -20.98 3.13
C GLY A 154 -4.09 -20.01 2.51
N GLU A 155 -5.35 -20.06 2.92
CA GLU A 155 -6.36 -19.08 2.52
C GLU A 155 -6.10 -17.74 3.23
N ASN A 156 -5.31 -16.86 2.61
CA ASN A 156 -5.10 -15.51 3.13
C ASN A 156 -6.18 -14.56 2.62
N ASN A 157 -7.26 -14.40 3.39
CA ASN A 157 -8.41 -13.53 3.05
C ASN A 157 -8.19 -12.02 3.31
N GLN A 158 -6.98 -11.59 3.69
CA GLN A 158 -6.68 -10.19 4.00
C GLN A 158 -6.24 -9.43 2.73
N GLN A 159 -7.14 -8.64 2.15
CA GLN A 159 -6.79 -7.69 1.09
C GLN A 159 -6.19 -6.43 1.72
N THR A 160 -4.96 -6.10 1.34
CA THR A 160 -4.29 -4.86 1.74
C THR A 160 -4.38 -3.84 0.61
N ALA A 161 -4.19 -2.55 0.91
CA ALA A 161 -4.17 -1.52 -0.13
C ALA A 161 -3.18 -1.91 -1.24
N PRO A 162 -3.55 -1.78 -2.52
CA PRO A 162 -2.66 -2.12 -3.62
C PRO A 162 -1.36 -1.32 -3.50
N ARG A 163 -0.23 -2.02 -3.42
CA ARG A 163 1.10 -1.38 -3.40
C ARG A 163 1.47 -0.99 -4.83
N GLY A 164 1.42 0.30 -5.13
CA GLY A 164 2.12 0.87 -6.28
C GLY A 164 1.42 0.83 -7.65
N ILE A 165 0.09 0.70 -7.74
CA ILE A 165 -0.62 0.82 -9.02
C ILE A 165 -1.90 1.65 -8.79
N THR A 166 -1.87 2.91 -9.23
CA THR A 166 -3.08 3.69 -9.47
C THR A 166 -3.91 2.94 -10.50
N GLN A 167 -5.17 2.62 -10.21
CA GLN A 167 -6.08 2.10 -11.23
C GLN A 167 -6.32 3.19 -12.28
N THR A 168 -5.50 3.23 -13.32
CA THR A 168 -5.80 3.93 -14.57
C THR A 168 -6.38 2.91 -15.53
N HIS A 169 -7.66 3.09 -15.84
CA HIS A 169 -8.43 2.33 -16.80
C HIS A 169 -7.72 2.22 -18.16
N ASN A 170 -7.52 0.99 -18.63
CA ASN A 170 -7.05 0.67 -19.98
C ASN A 170 -8.12 1.04 -21.02
N GLN A 171 -7.76 1.91 -21.97
CA GLN A 171 -8.28 1.89 -23.35
C GLN A 171 -7.11 2.15 -24.31
N GLU A 172 -6.84 1.19 -25.20
CA GLU A 172 -5.99 1.33 -26.41
C GLU A 172 -6.78 2.17 -27.44
N SER A 173 -6.29 3.26 -28.05
CA SER A 173 -5.30 3.47 -29.13
C SER A 173 -5.81 4.70 -29.95
N PRO A 174 -5.09 5.35 -30.92
CA PRO A 174 -3.74 5.10 -31.44
C PRO A 174 -2.80 6.33 -31.44
N ARG A 175 -1.55 6.06 -31.84
CA ARG A 175 -0.41 6.99 -32.01
C ARG A 175 -0.71 8.24 -32.85
N SER A 176 -0.15 9.37 -32.42
CA SER A 176 0.45 10.38 -33.32
C SER A 176 1.53 11.20 -32.60
N ILE A 177 2.70 11.24 -33.23
CA ILE A 177 3.87 12.08 -32.92
C ILE A 177 3.48 13.54 -33.18
N THR A 178 3.87 14.49 -32.32
CA THR A 178 4.46 15.79 -32.70
C THR A 178 4.94 16.53 -31.43
N GLN A 179 6.20 16.93 -31.45
CA GLN A 179 6.83 17.86 -30.52
C GLN A 179 6.26 19.26 -30.75
N ASN A 180 6.06 20.06 -29.70
CA ASN A 180 6.53 21.44 -29.65
C ASN A 180 6.36 22.07 -28.27
N GLU A 181 7.39 22.82 -27.90
CA GLU A 181 7.62 23.57 -26.69
C GLU A 181 6.74 24.84 -26.60
N GLY A 182 6.51 25.31 -25.37
CA GLY A 182 5.84 26.57 -25.07
C GLY A 182 5.74 26.80 -23.57
N GLU A 183 6.70 27.55 -23.03
CA GLU A 183 6.83 27.97 -21.62
C GLU A 183 5.72 28.94 -21.15
N GLU A 184 5.30 28.80 -19.88
CA GLU A 184 5.03 29.94 -18.99
C GLU A 184 5.27 29.53 -17.51
N PRO A 185 5.62 30.49 -16.61
CA PRO A 185 6.58 30.27 -15.53
C PRO A 185 5.94 29.84 -14.20
N SER A 186 6.39 28.73 -13.62
CA SER A 186 6.07 28.35 -12.25
C SER A 186 7.28 28.50 -11.32
N THR A 187 7.10 29.30 -10.27
CA THR A 187 8.04 29.49 -9.15
C THR A 187 8.49 28.16 -8.52
N PRO A 188 9.76 28.01 -8.08
CA PRO A 188 10.25 26.72 -7.61
C PRO A 188 9.81 26.44 -6.17
N LYS A 189 9.05 25.36 -5.98
CA LYS A 189 8.97 24.66 -4.69
C LYS A 189 10.25 23.84 -4.50
N PRO A 190 10.86 23.80 -3.30
CA PRO A 190 12.12 23.10 -3.09
C PRO A 190 11.96 21.60 -3.36
N LYS A 191 12.70 21.11 -4.36
CA LYS A 191 12.86 19.69 -4.66
C LYS A 191 13.81 19.11 -3.61
N ILE A 192 13.31 18.24 -2.72
CA ILE A 192 14.17 17.44 -1.85
C ILE A 192 14.82 16.37 -2.73
N ASN A 193 16.06 16.62 -3.15
CA ASN A 193 16.89 15.57 -3.74
C ASN A 193 17.23 14.58 -2.65
N PHE A 194 16.84 13.32 -2.78
CA PHE A 194 17.36 12.25 -1.93
C PHE A 194 18.79 11.95 -2.38
N GLY A 195 19.73 12.75 -1.86
CA GLY A 195 21.15 12.43 -1.93
C GLY A 195 21.44 11.09 -1.23
N SER A 196 22.62 10.54 -1.47
CA SER A 196 23.06 9.31 -0.80
C SER A 196 22.86 9.42 0.71
N PHE A 197 22.20 8.44 1.33
CA PHE A 197 21.95 8.39 2.78
C PHE A 197 23.21 8.66 3.61
N ALA A 198 24.38 8.22 3.10
CA ALA A 198 25.68 8.47 3.70
C ALA A 198 26.00 9.97 3.86
N THR A 199 25.63 10.80 2.87
CA THR A 199 25.89 12.24 2.89
C THR A 199 25.14 12.92 4.04
N TYR A 200 23.87 12.55 4.27
CA TYR A 200 23.10 13.09 5.40
C TYR A 200 23.66 12.67 6.75
N ILE A 201 24.14 11.43 6.86
CA ILE A 201 24.77 10.96 8.10
C ILE A 201 26.06 11.76 8.37
N THR A 202 26.87 12.05 7.35
CA THR A 202 28.06 12.88 7.50
C THR A 202 27.73 14.33 7.87
N GLU A 203 26.68 14.91 7.26
CA GLU A 203 26.21 16.25 7.63
C GLU A 203 25.72 16.31 9.08
N LEU A 204 24.95 15.31 9.52
CA LEU A 204 24.50 15.20 10.90
C LEU A 204 25.67 15.04 11.87
N GLN A 205 26.64 14.18 11.54
CA GLN A 205 27.85 14.02 12.34
C GLN A 205 28.62 15.35 12.46
N ASN A 206 28.76 16.09 11.36
CA ASN A 206 29.41 17.40 11.35
C ASN A 206 28.67 18.44 12.22
N ILE A 207 27.34 18.47 12.18
CA ILE A 207 26.52 19.36 13.03
C ILE A 207 26.70 19.02 14.51
N THR A 208 26.68 17.72 14.85
CA THR A 208 26.90 17.25 16.22
C THR A 208 28.30 17.57 16.73
N THR A 209 29.31 17.48 15.87
CA THR A 209 30.68 17.89 16.21
C THR A 209 30.80 19.42 16.36
N LYS A 210 30.06 20.19 15.56
CA LYS A 210 30.14 21.65 15.54
C LYS A 210 29.44 22.32 16.72
N PHE A 211 28.40 21.70 17.28
CA PHE A 211 27.59 22.29 18.35
C PHE A 211 27.26 21.32 19.49
N PRO A 212 28.28 20.72 20.15
CA PRO A 212 28.05 19.73 21.21
C PRO A 212 27.27 20.31 22.41
N GLU A 213 27.41 21.62 22.69
CA GLU A 213 26.72 22.29 23.79
C GLU A 213 25.20 22.35 23.61
N ILE A 214 24.73 22.41 22.35
CA ILE A 214 23.28 22.42 22.05
C ILE A 214 22.69 21.04 22.38
N PHE A 215 23.39 19.96 22.03
CA PHE A 215 22.93 18.61 22.32
C PHE A 215 22.95 18.29 23.81
N GLN A 216 23.97 18.76 24.54
CA GLN A 216 24.01 18.61 26.00
C GLN A 216 22.87 19.39 26.67
N ALA A 217 22.58 20.62 26.21
CA ALA A 217 21.46 21.41 26.70
C ALA A 217 20.11 20.73 26.45
N LEU A 218 19.93 20.06 25.30
CA LEU A 218 18.73 19.27 25.02
C LEU A 218 18.59 18.05 25.94
N GLU A 219 19.70 17.37 26.27
CA GLU A 219 19.70 16.25 27.21
C GLU A 219 19.34 16.71 28.64
N ASP A 220 19.90 17.83 29.07
CA ASP A 220 19.63 18.40 30.40
C ASP A 220 18.21 18.96 30.49
N MET A 221 17.68 19.51 29.39
CA MET A 221 16.27 19.90 29.27
C MET A 221 15.32 18.71 29.45
N GLY A 222 15.73 17.51 29.01
CA GLY A 222 14.97 16.27 29.22
C GLY A 222 14.92 15.80 30.68
N LYS A 223 15.83 16.29 31.53
CA LYS A 223 15.93 15.94 32.97
C LYS A 223 15.20 16.95 33.87
N THR A 224 14.75 18.08 33.34
CA THR A 224 14.09 19.15 34.09
C THR A 224 12.58 19.14 33.87
N THR A 225 11.79 19.37 34.92
CA THR A 225 10.31 19.34 34.83
C THR A 225 9.70 20.71 34.52
N ASN A 226 10.34 21.80 34.95
CA ASN A 226 9.84 23.18 34.80
C ASN A 226 10.18 23.78 33.43
N ASP A 227 9.19 24.33 32.74
CA ASP A 227 9.33 24.86 31.38
C ASP A 227 10.15 26.15 31.29
N VAL A 228 10.20 26.95 32.35
CA VAL A 228 11.05 28.16 32.41
C VAL A 228 12.53 27.78 32.51
N ASP A 229 12.84 26.75 33.31
CA ASP A 229 14.20 26.25 33.47
C ASP A 229 14.68 25.56 32.18
N LYS A 230 13.80 24.80 31.51
CA LYS A 230 14.06 24.24 30.17
C LYS A 230 14.42 25.32 29.15
N LEU A 231 13.64 26.40 29.11
CA LEU A 231 13.88 27.53 28.22
C LEU A 231 15.21 28.22 28.54
N HIS A 232 15.52 28.41 29.83
CA HIS A 232 16.79 28.98 30.27
C HIS A 232 17.99 28.11 29.89
N ILE A 233 17.91 26.79 30.10
CA ILE A 233 18.95 25.82 29.72
C ILE A 233 19.17 25.84 28.21
N PHE A 234 18.11 25.84 27.41
CA PHE A 234 18.21 25.88 25.95
C PHE A 234 18.84 27.18 25.45
N LEU A 235 18.37 28.34 25.93
CA LEU A 235 18.93 29.64 25.54
C LEU A 235 20.41 29.79 25.95
N THR A 236 20.79 29.24 27.11
CA THR A 236 22.18 29.20 27.56
C THR A 236 23.04 28.33 26.64
N GLY A 237 22.57 27.13 26.28
CA GLY A 237 23.26 26.24 25.35
C GLY A 237 23.47 26.88 23.96
N VAL A 238 22.44 27.58 23.46
CA VAL A 238 22.54 28.35 22.21
C VAL A 238 23.59 29.47 22.35
N ALA A 239 23.54 30.29 23.41
CA ALA A 239 24.50 31.37 23.62
C ALA A 239 25.96 30.86 23.71
N CYS A 240 26.20 29.75 24.43
CA CYS A 240 27.53 29.14 24.54
C CYS A 240 28.08 28.64 23.19
N SER A 241 27.20 28.19 22.29
CA SER A 241 27.59 27.71 20.97
C SER A 241 28.05 28.82 20.02
N PHE A 242 27.52 30.04 20.17
CA PHE A 242 27.92 31.21 19.37
C PHE A 242 29.15 31.94 19.94
N GLY A 243 29.37 31.89 21.25
CA GLY A 243 30.50 32.57 21.90
C GLY A 243 31.89 32.00 21.55
N LYS A 244 31.97 30.75 21.06
CA LYS A 244 33.23 30.10 20.66
C LYS A 244 33.57 30.25 19.17
N ALA A 245 32.64 30.76 18.35
CA ALA A 245 32.83 30.90 16.90
C ALA A 245 33.51 32.23 16.47
N GLN A 246 33.98 33.04 17.43
CA GLN A 246 34.57 34.38 17.20
C GLN A 246 35.95 34.56 17.86
N LYS A 247 36.70 33.48 18.09
CA LYS A 247 38.08 33.54 18.57
C LYS A 247 39.00 32.62 17.78
#